data_AF-A0A962IVZ3-F1
#
_entry.id   AF-A0A962IVZ3-F1
#
_cell.length_a   1.000
_cell.length_b   1.000
_cell.length_c   1.000
_cell.angle_alpha   90.00
_cell.angle_beta   90.00
_cell.angle_gamma   90.00
#
_symmetry.space_group_name_H-M   'P 1'
#
loop_
_entity.id
_entity.type
_entity.pdbx_description
1 polymer ?
#
loop_
_entity_poly.entity_id
_entity_poly.type
_entity_poly.pdbx_seq_one_letter_code
_entity_poly.pdbx_strand_id
1 'polypeptide(L)'
;FDFRINGTWLDKYEQQAGGIAASLVTAQAAGTLPASVPVTGFADLVRQDGNPETKQTARVSWRRDAWGASLTALRIGDFIQTSLTLPTGEEWRLPSMTTYNLSVDYRFKVMEDGDTRVKLGANNLFDKRAPLADDSFGYFADQHSDLGRYLYLEVQYSL
;
A
#
# COMPACT_ATOMS: atom_id res chain seq x y z
N PHE A 1 17.84 -6.25 20.26
CA PHE A 1 16.58 -5.79 19.63
C PHE A 1 16.96 -4.85 18.51
N ASP A 2 16.23 -4.91 17.41
CA ASP A 2 16.37 -3.99 16.27
C ASP A 2 14.98 -3.42 15.95
N PHE A 3 14.93 -2.11 15.73
CA PHE A 3 13.72 -1.40 15.38
C PHE A 3 14.00 -0.54 14.14
N ARG A 4 13.10 -0.63 13.17
CA ARG A 4 13.17 0.17 11.95
C ARG A 4 11.79 0.69 11.60
N ILE A 5 11.73 1.97 11.26
CA ILE A 5 10.54 2.61 10.69
C ILE A 5 10.95 3.29 9.38
N ASN A 6 10.10 3.17 8.36
CA ASN A 6 10.25 3.87 7.10
C ASN A 6 8.87 4.42 6.70
N GLY A 7 8.80 5.70 6.36
CA GLY A 7 7.58 6.36 5.92
C GLY A 7 7.85 7.15 4.64
N THR A 8 6.85 7.19 3.77
CA THR A 8 6.82 8.06 2.59
C THR A 8 5.66 9.02 2.72
N TRP A 9 5.88 10.27 2.30
CA TRP A 9 4.89 11.34 2.25
C TRP A 9 4.84 11.90 0.83
N LEU A 10 3.66 11.90 0.22
CA LEU A 10 3.43 12.44 -1.11
C LEU A 10 2.86 13.85 -0.97
N ASP A 11 3.76 14.84 -1.01
CA ASP A 11 3.41 16.25 -0.82
C ASP A 11 2.86 16.90 -2.10
N LYS A 12 3.42 16.55 -3.27
CA LYS A 12 3.00 17.09 -4.55
C LYS A 12 3.00 16.04 -5.63
N TYR A 13 1.88 15.90 -6.33
CA TYR A 13 1.76 15.09 -7.53
C TYR A 13 0.74 15.74 -8.48
N GLU A 14 1.20 16.66 -9.30
CA GLU A 14 0.33 17.41 -10.21
C GLU A 14 0.54 16.98 -11.66
N GLN A 15 -0.56 16.89 -12.40
CA GLN A 15 -0.55 16.75 -13.84
C GLN A 15 -0.95 18.06 -14.49
N GLN A 16 -0.04 18.66 -15.27
CA GLN A 16 -0.29 19.92 -15.99
C GLN A 16 -0.47 19.68 -17.48
N ALA A 17 -1.31 20.50 -18.11
CA ALA A 17 -1.53 20.43 -19.55
C ALA A 17 -0.27 20.90 -20.30
N GLY A 18 0.31 19.99 -21.10
CA GLY A 18 1.46 20.28 -21.95
C GLY A 18 1.11 20.25 -23.45
N GLY A 19 1.92 20.91 -24.27
CA GLY A 19 1.81 20.85 -25.73
C GLY A 19 0.41 21.21 -26.25
N ILE A 20 -0.17 20.34 -27.08
CA ILE A 20 -1.51 20.55 -27.68
C ILE A 20 -2.60 20.66 -26.60
N ALA A 21 -2.47 19.92 -25.49
CA ALA A 21 -3.46 19.99 -24.42
C ALA A 21 -3.51 21.39 -23.78
N ALA A 22 -2.37 22.07 -23.63
CA ALA A 22 -2.33 23.45 -23.14
C ALA A 22 -3.09 24.41 -24.07
N SER A 23 -2.99 24.20 -25.39
CA SER A 23 -3.77 24.96 -26.38
C SER A 23 -5.27 24.71 -26.26
N LEU A 24 -5.68 23.47 -25.98
CA LEU A 24 -7.09 23.13 -25.75
C LEU A 24 -7.64 23.77 -24.47
N VAL A 25 -6.88 23.74 -23.37
CA VAL A 25 -7.23 24.44 -22.11
C VAL A 25 -7.38 25.94 -22.36
N THR A 26 -6.45 26.55 -23.11
CA THR A 26 -6.49 27.97 -23.46
C THR A 26 -7.70 28.30 -24.34
N ALA A 27 -7.98 27.47 -25.35
CA ALA A 27 -9.13 27.65 -26.24
C ALA A 27 -10.47 27.51 -25.50
N GLN A 28 -10.54 26.64 -24.50
CA GLN A 28 -11.70 26.50 -23.62
C GLN A 28 -11.87 27.72 -22.71
N ALA A 29 -10.79 28.20 -22.09
CA ALA A 29 -10.82 29.43 -21.29
C ALA A 29 -11.21 30.68 -22.12
N ALA A 30 -10.82 30.72 -23.40
CA ALA A 30 -11.19 31.76 -24.35
C ALA A 30 -12.62 31.61 -24.92
N GLY A 31 -13.36 30.56 -24.55
CA GLY A 31 -14.71 30.29 -25.07
C GLY A 31 -14.77 29.84 -26.53
N THR A 32 -13.61 29.59 -27.16
CA THR A 32 -13.53 29.08 -28.54
C THR A 32 -13.90 27.61 -28.60
N LEU A 33 -13.52 26.84 -27.56
CA LEU A 33 -13.97 25.48 -27.37
C LEU A 33 -15.22 25.48 -26.45
N PRO A 34 -16.35 24.87 -26.88
CA PRO A 34 -17.55 24.79 -26.04
C PRO A 34 -17.28 24.09 -24.71
N ALA A 35 -17.93 24.53 -23.64
CA ALA A 35 -17.84 23.90 -22.31
C ALA A 35 -18.33 22.43 -22.28
N SER A 36 -19.10 22.02 -23.29
CA SER A 36 -19.55 20.64 -23.46
C SER A 36 -18.45 19.68 -23.90
N VAL A 37 -17.29 20.18 -24.34
CA VAL A 37 -16.11 19.37 -24.67
C VAL A 37 -15.20 19.38 -23.44
N PRO A 38 -15.19 18.33 -22.60
CA PRO A 38 -14.38 18.33 -21.39
C PRO A 38 -12.89 18.32 -21.73
N VAL A 39 -12.14 19.30 -21.23
CA VAL A 39 -10.67 19.28 -21.21
C VAL A 39 -10.23 18.98 -19.77
N THR A 40 -10.19 17.69 -19.44
CA THR A 40 -9.91 17.16 -18.10
C THR A 40 -8.60 16.36 -18.09
N GLY A 41 -8.21 15.82 -16.93
CA GLY A 41 -6.96 15.04 -16.78
C GLY A 41 -5.75 15.87 -16.36
N PHE A 42 -5.96 17.13 -15.95
CA PHE A 42 -4.94 18.00 -15.37
C PHE A 42 -5.39 18.40 -13.97
N ALA A 43 -4.81 17.79 -12.95
CA ALA A 43 -5.25 17.96 -11.56
C ALA A 43 -4.10 17.65 -10.59
N ASP A 44 -4.34 17.99 -9.32
CA ASP A 44 -3.60 17.41 -8.20
C ASP A 44 -4.07 15.96 -7.99
N LEU A 45 -3.13 15.04 -8.00
CA LEU A 45 -3.34 13.59 -7.88
C LEU A 45 -3.00 13.08 -6.47
N VAL A 46 -2.58 13.96 -5.56
CA VAL A 46 -2.37 13.59 -4.15
C VAL A 46 -3.69 13.11 -3.55
N ARG A 47 -3.67 11.93 -2.92
CA ARG A 47 -4.84 11.27 -2.33
C ARG A 47 -5.95 10.93 -3.31
N GLN A 48 -5.66 10.88 -4.61
CA GLN A 48 -6.61 10.45 -5.64
C GLN A 48 -6.24 9.06 -6.17
N ASP A 49 -7.25 8.21 -6.34
CA ASP A 49 -7.23 6.99 -7.17
C ASP A 49 -5.98 6.12 -7.00
N GLY A 50 -5.67 5.78 -5.75
CA GLY A 50 -4.54 4.91 -5.42
C GLY A 50 -3.23 5.63 -5.09
N ASN A 51 -3.23 6.96 -4.97
CA ASN A 51 -2.08 7.75 -4.55
C ASN A 51 -2.20 8.20 -3.08
N PRO A 52 -2.09 7.30 -2.08
CA PRO A 52 -2.18 7.69 -0.67
C PRO A 52 -1.08 8.70 -0.33
N GLU A 53 -1.42 9.71 0.47
CA GLU A 53 -0.43 10.69 0.95
C GLU A 53 0.66 10.00 1.76
N THR A 54 0.33 8.95 2.49
CA THR A 54 1.27 8.26 3.37
C THR A 54 1.31 6.76 3.16
N LYS A 55 2.52 6.21 3.19
CA LYS A 55 2.76 4.77 3.30
C LYS A 55 3.87 4.54 4.31
N GLN A 56 3.61 3.70 5.30
CA GLN A 56 4.51 3.51 6.43
C GLN A 56 4.75 2.03 6.66
N THR A 57 5.99 1.68 6.92
CA THR A 57 6.41 0.34 7.34
C THR A 57 7.15 0.45 8.66
N ALA A 58 6.82 -0.43 9.60
CA ALA A 58 7.52 -0.54 10.86
C ALA A 58 7.91 -2.00 11.07
N ARG A 59 9.11 -2.22 11.61
CA ARG A 59 9.63 -3.54 11.93
C ARG A 59 10.26 -3.52 13.31
N VAL A 60 9.87 -4.48 14.12
CA VAL A 60 10.56 -4.86 15.34
C VAL A 60 11.13 -6.25 15.13
N SER A 61 12.38 -6.45 15.50
CA SER A 61 12.96 -7.77 15.57
C SER A 61 13.75 -7.97 16.86
N TRP A 62 13.68 -9.20 17.35
CA TRP A 62 14.38 -9.65 18.52
C TRP A 62 15.12 -10.93 18.20
N ARG A 63 16.30 -11.07 18.79
CA ARG A 63 17.08 -12.28 18.75
C ARG A 63 17.77 -12.47 20.09
N ARG A 64 17.75 -13.71 20.58
CA ARG A 64 18.50 -14.16 21.75
C ARG A 64 18.90 -15.61 21.54
N ASP A 65 20.20 -15.87 21.55
CA ASP A 65 20.76 -17.19 21.33
C ASP A 65 20.20 -17.84 20.04
N ALA A 66 19.56 -19.00 20.19
CA ALA A 66 18.92 -19.76 19.11
C ALA A 66 17.55 -19.19 18.68
N TRP A 67 16.93 -18.31 19.45
CA TRP A 67 15.58 -17.80 19.21
C TRP A 67 15.59 -16.45 18.48
N GLY A 68 14.69 -16.31 17.51
CA GLY A 68 14.39 -15.06 16.82
C GLY A 68 12.88 -14.81 16.76
N ALA A 69 12.49 -13.54 16.75
CA ALA A 69 11.12 -13.13 16.47
C ALA A 69 11.11 -11.82 15.69
N SER A 70 10.13 -11.63 14.81
CA SER A 70 9.94 -10.37 14.09
C SER A 70 8.47 -10.06 13.86
N LEU A 71 8.10 -8.81 14.12
CA LEU A 71 6.81 -8.22 13.78
C LEU A 71 7.05 -7.12 12.74
N THR A 72 6.30 -7.14 11.64
CA THR A 72 6.28 -6.08 10.63
C THR A 72 4.87 -5.53 10.51
N ALA A 73 4.72 -4.22 10.43
CA ALA A 73 3.47 -3.53 10.15
C ALA A 73 3.60 -2.73 8.85
N LEU A 74 2.58 -2.78 8.00
CA LEU A 74 2.44 -1.95 6.80
C LEU A 74 1.15 -1.14 6.94
N ARG A 75 1.25 0.18 6.91
CA ARG A 75 0.11 1.11 6.87
C ARG A 75 0.06 1.84 5.53
N ILE A 76 -1.10 1.84 4.92
CA ILE A 76 -1.41 2.59 3.70
C ILE A 76 -2.46 3.63 4.08
N GLY A 77 -2.19 4.89 3.78
CA GLY A 77 -3.08 6.01 4.05
C GLY A 77 -4.41 5.92 3.29
N ASP A 78 -5.38 6.74 3.70
CA ASP A 78 -6.64 6.88 2.99
C ASP A 78 -6.47 7.73 1.71
N PHE A 79 -7.34 7.49 0.75
CA PHE A 79 -7.42 8.24 -0.50
C PHE A 79 -8.86 8.19 -1.05
N ILE A 80 -9.13 8.98 -2.07
CA ILE A 80 -10.45 9.17 -2.66
C ILE A 80 -10.54 8.40 -3.98
N GLN A 81 -11.75 7.91 -4.29
CA GLN A 81 -12.11 7.43 -5.62
C GLN A 81 -12.89 8.51 -6.35
N THR A 82 -12.29 9.08 -7.39
CA THR A 82 -12.93 10.15 -8.17
C THR A 82 -14.05 9.59 -9.06
N SER A 83 -14.02 8.29 -9.38
CA SER A 83 -15.04 7.61 -10.18
C SER A 83 -16.33 7.27 -9.41
N LEU A 84 -16.30 7.31 -8.08
CA LEU A 84 -17.40 6.86 -7.23
C LEU A 84 -17.90 8.00 -6.35
N THR A 85 -19.08 8.53 -6.68
CA THR A 85 -19.77 9.55 -5.89
C THR A 85 -20.96 8.95 -5.13
N LEU A 86 -21.05 9.25 -3.84
CA LEU A 86 -22.16 8.84 -2.98
C LEU A 86 -23.44 9.62 -3.31
N PRO A 87 -24.63 9.10 -2.93
CA PRO A 87 -25.90 9.83 -3.08
C PRO A 87 -25.94 11.19 -2.37
N THR A 88 -25.07 11.39 -1.38
CA THR A 88 -24.88 12.66 -0.65
C THR A 88 -24.09 13.69 -1.45
N GLY A 89 -23.51 13.31 -2.59
CA GLY A 89 -22.63 14.15 -3.42
C GLY A 89 -21.15 14.11 -3.01
N GLU A 90 -20.80 13.34 -1.97
CA GLU A 90 -19.41 13.18 -1.54
C GLU A 90 -18.70 12.07 -2.34
N GLU A 91 -17.45 12.29 -2.71
CA GLU A 91 -16.61 11.23 -3.32
C GLU A 91 -16.31 10.14 -2.29
N TRP A 92 -16.23 8.89 -2.76
CA TRP A 92 -15.95 7.77 -1.88
C TRP A 92 -14.51 7.83 -1.37
N ARG A 93 -14.37 7.87 -0.04
CA ARG A 93 -13.09 7.78 0.62
C ARG A 93 -12.77 6.33 0.96
N LEU A 94 -11.71 5.81 0.35
CA LEU A 94 -11.12 4.55 0.73
C LEU A 94 -10.37 4.70 2.07
N PRO A 95 -10.77 4.02 3.15
CA PRO A 95 -10.14 4.17 4.45
C PRO A 95 -8.74 3.56 4.50
N SER A 96 -7.89 4.11 5.39
CA SER A 96 -6.54 3.58 5.61
C SER A 96 -6.54 2.11 6.07
N MET A 97 -5.58 1.33 5.58
CA MET A 97 -5.39 -0.06 5.96
C MET A 97 -4.09 -0.25 6.75
N THR A 98 -4.06 -1.22 7.66
CA THR A 98 -2.83 -1.61 8.36
C THR A 98 -2.80 -3.10 8.56
N THR A 99 -1.77 -3.77 8.06
CA THR A 99 -1.56 -5.22 8.19
C THR A 99 -0.32 -5.50 9.01
N TYR A 100 -0.32 -6.65 9.68
CA TYR A 100 0.76 -7.09 10.56
C TYR A 100 1.20 -8.48 10.17
N ASN A 101 2.51 -8.72 10.09
CA ASN A 101 3.10 -10.02 9.85
C ASN A 101 4.00 -10.37 11.04
N LEU A 102 3.81 -11.56 11.62
CA LEU A 102 4.57 -12.05 12.75
C LEU A 102 5.33 -13.31 12.35
N SER A 103 6.55 -13.48 12.86
CA SER A 103 7.29 -14.73 12.76
C SER A 103 8.14 -14.99 13.99
N VAL A 104 8.32 -16.27 14.29
CA VAL A 104 9.24 -16.78 15.31
C VAL A 104 10.12 -17.84 14.64
N ASP A 105 11.41 -17.80 14.92
CA ASP A 105 12.38 -18.76 14.40
C ASP A 105 13.28 -19.35 15.48
N TYR A 106 13.70 -20.58 15.25
CA TYR A 106 14.66 -21.31 16.06
C TYR A 106 15.81 -21.81 15.19
N ARG A 107 17.03 -21.70 15.69
CA ARG A 107 18.26 -22.03 14.97
C ARG A 107 19.07 -23.07 15.71
N PHE A 108 19.54 -24.07 14.99
CA PHE A 108 20.30 -25.18 15.54
C PHE A 108 21.20 -25.76 14.47
N LYS A 109 22.22 -26.52 14.89
CA LYS A 109 23.12 -27.23 14.01
C LYS A 109 22.63 -28.67 13.85
N VAL A 110 22.36 -29.08 12.61
CA VAL A 110 22.10 -30.49 12.26
C VAL A 110 23.40 -31.20 11.89
N MET A 111 24.37 -30.47 11.34
CA MET A 111 25.73 -30.93 11.03
C MET A 111 26.73 -29.93 11.63
N GLU A 112 27.99 -30.33 11.85
CA GLU A 112 29.00 -29.45 12.46
C GLU A 112 29.20 -28.14 11.67
N ASP A 113 29.21 -28.26 10.34
CA ASP A 113 29.48 -27.17 9.39
C ASP A 113 28.21 -26.48 8.89
N GLY A 114 27.04 -26.85 9.38
CA GLY A 114 25.76 -26.36 8.84
C GLY A 114 24.88 -25.66 9.88
N ASP A 115 24.24 -24.57 9.47
CA ASP A 115 23.22 -23.88 10.26
C ASP A 115 21.82 -24.18 9.71
N THR A 116 20.93 -24.67 10.57
CA THR A 116 19.52 -24.88 10.27
C THR A 116 18.68 -23.83 10.99
N ARG A 117 17.70 -23.28 10.28
CA ARG A 117 16.67 -22.39 10.82
C ARG A 117 15.29 -22.93 10.48
N VAL A 118 14.45 -23.08 11.49
CA VAL A 118 13.02 -23.35 11.32
C VAL A 118 12.25 -22.11 11.77
N LYS A 119 11.35 -21.62 10.92
CA LYS A 119 10.58 -20.40 11.16
C LYS A 119 9.09 -20.65 10.92
N LEU A 120 8.28 -20.32 11.92
CA LEU A 120 6.84 -20.28 11.83
C LEU A 120 6.40 -18.82 11.70
N GLY A 121 5.55 -18.52 10.74
CA GLY A 121 5.04 -17.16 10.54
C GLY A 121 3.56 -17.10 10.22
N ALA A 122 2.99 -15.93 10.47
CA ALA A 122 1.62 -15.56 10.15
C ALA A 122 1.64 -14.23 9.38
N ASN A 123 1.16 -14.24 8.15
CA ASN A 123 0.93 -13.03 7.39
C ASN A 123 -0.51 -12.57 7.59
N ASN A 124 -0.73 -11.26 7.65
CA ASN A 124 -2.00 -10.66 8.03
C ASN A 124 -2.52 -11.24 9.36
N LEU A 125 -1.75 -11.09 10.43
CA LEU A 125 -1.98 -11.67 11.76
C LEU A 125 -3.41 -11.47 12.28
N PHE A 126 -4.01 -10.32 11.97
CA PHE A 126 -5.37 -9.96 12.40
C PHE A 126 -6.46 -10.20 11.35
N ASP A 127 -6.14 -10.86 10.25
CA ASP A 127 -7.10 -11.24 9.19
C ASP A 127 -7.89 -10.04 8.63
N LYS A 128 -7.19 -8.91 8.43
CA LYS A 128 -7.80 -7.68 7.94
C LYS A 128 -8.08 -7.79 6.44
N ARG A 129 -9.32 -7.48 6.03
CA ARG A 129 -9.75 -7.41 4.63
C ARG A 129 -9.40 -6.07 4.01
N ALA A 130 -9.17 -6.07 2.70
CA ALA A 130 -8.94 -4.85 1.95
C ALA A 130 -10.19 -3.94 2.02
N PRO A 131 -10.01 -2.61 2.10
CA PRO A 131 -11.14 -1.69 1.98
C PRO A 131 -11.87 -1.84 0.64
N LEU A 132 -13.20 -1.71 0.67
CA LEU A 132 -14.02 -1.81 -0.54
C LEU A 132 -13.78 -0.63 -1.47
N ALA A 133 -13.58 -0.94 -2.74
CA ALA A 133 -13.39 0.04 -3.80
C ALA A 133 -14.20 -0.31 -5.05
N ASP A 134 -14.53 0.71 -5.82
CA ASP A 134 -15.01 0.58 -7.21
C ASP A 134 -13.83 0.26 -8.14
N ASP A 135 -13.34 -0.98 -8.08
CA ASP A 135 -12.29 -1.54 -8.92
C ASP A 135 -12.63 -3.00 -9.24
N SER A 136 -11.94 -3.61 -10.21
CA SER A 136 -12.25 -4.91 -10.80
C SER A 136 -12.40 -6.05 -9.79
N PHE A 137 -11.67 -5.99 -8.67
CA PHE A 137 -11.69 -7.01 -7.61
C PHE A 137 -12.50 -6.59 -6.37
N GLY A 138 -13.15 -5.43 -6.40
CA GLY A 138 -13.87 -4.85 -5.25
C GLY A 138 -12.96 -4.19 -4.22
N TYR A 139 -11.67 -4.01 -4.52
CA TYR A 139 -10.67 -3.29 -3.74
C TYR A 139 -9.54 -2.79 -4.67
N PHE A 140 -8.79 -1.76 -4.26
CA PHE A 140 -7.61 -1.30 -5.01
C PHE A 140 -6.45 -2.29 -4.93
N ALA A 141 -6.26 -3.10 -5.97
CA ALA A 141 -5.24 -4.14 -6.01
C ALA A 141 -3.80 -3.62 -6.10
N ASP A 142 -3.61 -2.41 -6.63
CA ASP A 142 -2.29 -1.78 -6.70
C ASP A 142 -1.74 -1.37 -5.33
N GLN A 143 -2.63 -1.12 -4.36
CA GLN A 143 -2.25 -0.71 -3.01
C GLN A 143 -2.47 -1.80 -1.96
N HIS A 144 -3.58 -2.52 -2.03
CA HIS A 144 -3.98 -3.47 -1.01
C HIS A 144 -3.88 -4.92 -1.50
N SER A 145 -3.80 -5.84 -0.55
CA SER A 145 -4.02 -7.27 -0.80
C SER A 145 -5.19 -7.70 0.07
N ASP A 146 -6.16 -8.38 -0.52
CA ASP A 146 -7.31 -8.95 0.21
C ASP A 146 -7.07 -10.39 0.67
N LEU A 147 -5.81 -10.84 0.68
CA LEU A 147 -5.45 -12.13 1.26
C LEU A 147 -5.70 -12.10 2.78
N GLY A 148 -6.54 -13.03 3.23
CA GLY A 148 -6.76 -13.28 4.64
C GLY A 148 -5.51 -13.80 5.35
N ARG A 149 -5.64 -14.09 6.64
CA ARG A 149 -4.54 -14.65 7.43
C ARG A 149 -4.11 -16.00 6.88
N TYR A 150 -2.82 -16.16 6.69
CA TYR A 150 -2.23 -17.46 6.40
C TYR A 150 -0.98 -17.72 7.23
N LEU A 151 -0.79 -18.99 7.58
CA LEU A 151 0.37 -19.48 8.32
C LEU A 151 1.34 -20.14 7.35
N TYR A 152 2.64 -20.05 7.65
CA TYR A 152 3.67 -20.73 6.89
C TYR A 152 4.77 -21.28 7.79
N LEU A 153 5.36 -22.38 7.37
CA LEU A 153 6.56 -22.96 7.94
C LEU A 153 7.67 -22.86 6.90
N GLU A 154 8.80 -22.31 7.31
CA GLU A 154 10.00 -22.14 6.48
C GLU A 154 11.15 -22.90 7.15
N VAL A 155 11.83 -23.75 6.37
CA VAL A 155 13.03 -24.46 6.81
C VAL A 155 14.17 -24.02 5.89
N GLN A 156 15.22 -23.46 6.48
CA GLN A 156 16.41 -23.02 5.78
C GLN A 156 17.62 -23.78 6.33
N TYR A 157 18.44 -24.30 5.43
CA TYR A 157 19.75 -24.85 5.75
C TYR A 157 20.82 -24.02 5.03
N SER A 158 21.93 -23.73 5.70
CA SER A 158 23.06 -22.98 5.15
C SER A 158 24.36 -23.72 5.45
N LEU A 159 25.17 -23.91 4.42
CA LEU A 159 26.54 -24.46 4.45
C LEU A 159 27.57 -23.35 4.62
#